data_AF-A0A239R983-F1
#
_entry.id   AF-A0A239R983-F1
#
_cell.length_a   1.000
_cell.length_b   1.000
_cell.length_c   1.000
_cell.angle_alpha   90.00
_cell.angle_beta   90.00
_cell.angle_gamma   90.00
#
_symmetry.space_group_name_H-M   'P 1'
#
loop_
_entity.id
_entity.type
_entity.pdbx_description
1 polymer ?
#
loop_
_entity_poly.entity_id
_entity_poly.type
_entity_poly.pdbx_seq_one_letter_code
_entity_poly.pdbx_strand_id
1 'polypeptide(L)'
;MDNREKVMIFENDSWAIELRPRNNTHEGEPNMKVWVTRDGQEVAQYSNHYRGYGRYVNEELLPPKIIEIAKKTWEKLKEAPIDEKALEEIRSII
;
A
#
# COMPACT_ATOMS: atom_id res chain seq x y z
N MET A 1 -12.39 20.16 3.60
CA MET A 1 -12.54 18.90 2.85
C MET A 1 -11.13 18.47 2.48
N ASP A 2 -10.47 17.72 3.35
CA ASP A 2 -9.10 17.26 3.10
C ASP A 2 -9.21 15.94 2.31
N ASN A 3 -9.34 16.05 0.99
CA ASN A 3 -9.14 14.93 0.09
C ASN A 3 -7.66 14.55 0.16
N ARG A 4 -7.28 13.85 1.23
CA ARG A 4 -6.00 13.14 1.30
C ARG A 4 -6.09 12.04 0.26
N GLU A 5 -5.55 12.32 -0.93
CA GLU A 5 -5.67 11.50 -2.13
C GLU A 5 -5.30 10.05 -1.82
N LYS A 6 -6.33 9.23 -1.61
CA LYS A 6 -6.24 7.79 -1.53
C LYS A 6 -6.14 7.30 -2.97
N VAL A 7 -5.02 6.71 -3.33
CA VAL A 7 -4.81 6.16 -4.67
C VAL A 7 -4.98 4.65 -4.59
N MET A 8 -6.06 4.13 -5.17
CA MET A 8 -6.19 2.68 -5.37
C MET A 8 -5.24 2.25 -6.49
N ILE A 9 -4.45 1.21 -6.22
CA ILE A 9 -3.48 0.66 -7.17
C ILE A 9 -3.79 -0.78 -7.55
N PHE A 10 -4.55 -1.51 -6.72
CA PHE A 10 -5.00 -2.86 -7.02
C PHE A 10 -6.40 -3.08 -6.45
N GLU A 11 -7.22 -3.81 -7.20
CA GLU A 11 -8.52 -4.33 -6.74
C GLU A 11 -8.73 -5.72 -7.37
N ASN A 12 -9.10 -6.70 -6.54
CA ASN A 12 -9.48 -8.03 -6.99
C ASN A 12 -10.43 -8.70 -5.99
N ASP A 13 -11.62 -9.05 -6.46
CA ASP A 13 -12.72 -9.58 -5.66
C ASP A 13 -13.01 -8.71 -4.42
N SER A 14 -12.66 -9.20 -3.24
CA SER A 14 -12.83 -8.51 -1.96
C SER A 14 -11.57 -7.74 -1.52
N TRP A 15 -10.46 -7.86 -2.23
CA TRP A 15 -9.17 -7.30 -1.82
C TRP A 15 -8.81 -6.05 -2.60
N ALA A 16 -8.27 -5.05 -1.91
CA ALA A 16 -7.68 -3.89 -2.57
C ALA A 16 -6.37 -3.47 -1.91
N ILE A 17 -5.53 -2.81 -2.70
CA ILE A 17 -4.31 -2.16 -2.22
C ILE A 17 -4.39 -0.68 -2.54
N GLU A 18 -4.12 0.13 -1.53
CA GLU A 18 -4.33 1.57 -1.55
C GLU A 18 -3.06 2.27 -1.05
N LEU A 19 -2.67 3.31 -1.75
CA LEU A 19 -1.66 4.25 -1.28
C LEU A 19 -2.36 5.37 -0.52
N ARG A 20 -1.85 5.66 0.68
CA ARG A 20 -2.37 6.77 1.49
C ARG A 20 -1.23 7.60 2.05
N PRO A 21 -1.41 8.93 2.19
CA PRO A 21 -0.42 9.80 2.80
C PRO A 21 -0.12 9.39 4.24
N ARG A 22 1.12 9.60 4.67
CA ARG A 22 1.50 9.49 6.07
C ARG A 22 1.06 10.73 6.83
N ASN A 23 0.72 10.55 8.10
CA ASN A 23 0.46 11.68 8.99
C ASN A 23 1.76 12.45 9.33
N ASN A 24 2.92 11.79 9.26
CA ASN A 24 4.23 12.37 9.54
C ASN A 24 5.21 12.04 8.40
N THR A 25 6.03 13.01 8.02
CA THR A 25 7.17 12.83 7.10
C THR A 25 8.39 12.35 7.89
N HIS A 26 9.08 11.34 7.38
CA HIS A 26 10.34 10.86 7.92
C HIS A 26 11.41 11.01 6.84
N GLU A 27 12.58 11.54 7.20
CA GLU A 27 13.70 11.66 6.27
C GLU A 27 14.15 10.26 5.81
N GLY A 28 14.25 10.08 4.49
CA GLY A 28 14.61 8.79 3.89
C GLY A 28 13.47 7.77 3.77
N GLU A 29 12.24 8.12 4.14
CA GLU A 29 11.07 7.25 3.93
C GLU A 29 10.05 7.86 2.94
N PRO A 30 9.30 7.02 2.21
CA PRO A 30 8.23 7.50 1.35
C PRO A 30 7.16 8.27 2.12
N ASN A 31 6.60 9.30 1.49
CA ASN A 31 5.51 10.12 2.04
C ASN A 31 4.14 9.41 2.03
N MET A 32 4.04 8.26 1.34
CA MET A 32 2.88 7.39 1.34
C MET A 32 3.17 6.05 2.01
N LYS A 33 2.11 5.35 2.41
CA LYS A 33 2.15 3.95 2.85
C LYS A 33 1.19 3.13 2.02
N VAL A 34 1.47 1.84 1.98
CA VAL A 34 0.64 0.85 1.32
C VAL A 34 -0.33 0.26 2.34
N TRP A 35 -1.61 0.28 2.01
CA TRP A 35 -2.69 -0.28 2.82
C TRP A 35 -3.33 -1.42 2.06
N VAL A 36 -3.56 -2.53 2.76
CA VAL A 36 -4.33 -3.65 2.24
C VAL A 36 -5.70 -3.59 2.90
N THR A 37 -6.73 -3.57 2.07
CA THR A 37 -8.12 -3.63 2.51
C THR A 37 -8.79 -4.90 2.02
N ARG A 38 -9.74 -5.40 2.82
CA ARG A 38 -10.64 -6.48 2.46
C ARG A 38 -12.07 -6.01 2.71
N ASP A 39 -12.93 -6.06 1.69
CA ASP A 39 -14.33 -5.59 1.75
C ASP A 39 -14.41 -4.14 2.27
N GLY A 40 -13.44 -3.30 1.86
CA GLY A 40 -13.31 -1.91 2.31
C GLY A 40 -12.72 -1.71 3.72
N GLN A 41 -12.47 -2.78 4.48
CA GLN A 41 -11.87 -2.71 5.81
C GLN A 41 -10.36 -2.86 5.75
N GLU A 42 -9.64 -2.05 6.52
CA GLU A 42 -8.18 -2.16 6.63
C GLU A 42 -7.78 -3.42 7.38
N VAL A 43 -6.94 -4.24 6.75
CA VAL A 43 -6.49 -5.50 7.34
C VAL A 43 -4.98 -5.58 7.50
N ALA A 44 -4.23 -4.80 6.71
CA ALA A 44 -2.78 -4.67 6.90
C ALA A 44 -2.24 -3.36 6.33
N GLN A 45 -1.03 -3.01 6.76
CA GLN A 45 -0.22 -1.91 6.23
C GLN A 45 1.20 -2.39 5.94
N TYR A 46 1.75 -1.94 4.81
CA TYR A 46 3.15 -2.11 4.47
C TYR A 46 3.87 -0.76 4.50
N SER A 47 4.99 -0.79 5.20
CA SER A 47 5.99 0.27 5.32
C SER A 47 7.35 -0.42 5.47
N ASN A 48 8.31 0.16 6.20
CA ASN A 48 9.53 -0.54 6.59
C ASN A 48 9.26 -1.88 7.30
N HIS A 49 8.08 -2.02 7.91
CA HIS A 49 7.58 -3.26 8.47
C HIS A 49 6.17 -3.55 8.00
N TYR A 50 5.83 -4.84 8.01
CA TYR A 50 4.47 -5.33 7.91
C TYR A 50 3.73 -5.04 9.23
N ARG A 51 2.50 -4.54 9.13
CA ARG A 51 1.59 -4.40 10.27
C ARG A 51 0.23 -4.96 9.92
N GLY A 52 -0.08 -6.11 10.49
CA GLY A 52 -1.36 -6.79 10.37
C GLY A 52 -2.39 -6.38 11.42
N TYR A 53 -3.68 -6.51 11.11
CA TYR A 53 -4.80 -6.23 12.02
C TYR A 53 -5.76 -7.42 12.15
N GLY A 54 -6.34 -7.58 13.34
CA GLY A 54 -7.36 -8.60 13.60
C GLY A 54 -6.86 -10.01 13.28
N ARG A 55 -7.56 -10.70 12.36
CA ARG A 55 -7.15 -12.04 11.91
C ARG A 55 -5.86 -12.03 11.10
N TYR A 56 -5.49 -10.90 10.51
CA TYR A 56 -4.34 -10.78 9.62
C TYR A 56 -3.10 -10.27 10.35
N VAL A 57 -2.91 -10.57 11.63
CA VAL A 57 -1.71 -10.16 12.38
C VAL A 57 -0.40 -10.65 11.76
N ASN A 58 -0.45 -11.79 11.08
CA ASN A 58 0.69 -12.39 10.38
C ASN A 58 0.52 -12.23 8.86
N GLU A 59 1.58 -11.82 8.19
CA GLU A 59 1.61 -11.56 6.74
C GLU A 59 1.14 -12.77 5.92
N GLU A 60 1.53 -13.97 6.36
CA GLU A 60 1.22 -15.26 5.73
C GLU A 60 -0.27 -15.57 5.62
N LEU A 61 -1.12 -14.85 6.36
CA LEU A 61 -2.57 -15.01 6.35
C LEU A 61 -3.23 -14.19 5.23
N LEU A 62 -2.47 -13.33 4.54
CA LEU A 62 -2.90 -12.65 3.33
C LEU A 62 -2.72 -13.57 2.12
N PRO A 63 -3.53 -13.40 1.05
CA PRO A 63 -3.29 -14.13 -0.18
C PRO A 63 -1.89 -13.82 -0.75
N PRO A 64 -1.13 -14.81 -1.25
CA PRO A 64 0.24 -14.61 -1.73
C PRO A 64 0.39 -13.48 -2.76
N LYS A 65 -0.57 -13.36 -3.69
CA LYS A 65 -0.59 -12.27 -4.69
C LYS A 65 -0.69 -10.88 -4.06
N ILE A 66 -1.46 -10.74 -2.98
CA ILE A 66 -1.60 -9.47 -2.25
C ILE A 66 -0.29 -9.10 -1.57
N ILE A 67 0.38 -10.08 -0.94
CA ILE A 67 1.69 -9.89 -0.31
C ILE A 67 2.70 -9.41 -1.36
N GLU A 68 2.74 -10.09 -2.51
CA GLU A 68 3.66 -9.76 -3.60
C GLU A 68 3.44 -8.33 -4.11
N ILE A 69 2.20 -7.96 -4.44
CA ILE A 69 1.89 -6.63 -4.97
C ILE A 69 2.18 -5.55 -3.91
N ALA A 70 1.80 -5.78 -2.64
CA ALA A 70 2.02 -4.81 -1.59
C ALA A 70 3.51 -4.56 -1.32
N LYS A 71 4.35 -5.61 -1.35
CA LYS A 71 5.81 -5.49 -1.23
C LYS A 71 6.41 -4.77 -2.43
N LYS A 72 6.06 -5.17 -3.66
CA LYS A 72 6.55 -4.50 -4.89
C LYS A 72 6.19 -3.02 -4.89
N THR A 73 4.97 -2.70 -4.50
CA THR A 73 4.51 -1.32 -4.34
C THR A 73 5.39 -0.58 -3.34
N TRP A 74 5.60 -1.14 -2.15
CA TRP A 74 6.44 -0.50 -1.13
C TRP A 74 7.89 -0.28 -1.60
N GLU A 75 8.48 -1.26 -2.28
CA GLU A 75 9.82 -1.11 -2.86
C GLU A 75 9.88 0.06 -3.84
N LYS A 76 8.89 0.17 -4.74
CA LYS A 76 8.79 1.28 -5.70
C LYS A 76 8.65 2.63 -5.02
N LEU A 77 7.88 2.71 -3.94
CA LEU A 77 7.72 3.96 -3.17
C LEU A 77 9.05 4.47 -2.61
N LYS A 78 10.04 3.60 -2.36
CA LYS A 78 11.37 3.99 -1.84
C LYS A 78 12.32 4.50 -2.93
N GLU A 79 12.08 4.20 -4.19
CA GLU A 79 13.04 4.47 -5.28
C GLU A 79 12.99 5.91 -5.80
N ALA A 80 11.87 6.63 -5.66
CA ALA A 80 11.72 7.97 -6.18
C ALA A 80 10.70 8.80 -5.38
N PRO A 81 10.81 10.14 -5.38
CA PRO A 81 9.68 10.98 -5.00
C PRO A 81 8.46 10.59 -5.85
N ILE A 82 7.32 10.35 -5.19
CA ILE A 82 6.10 9.92 -5.88
C ILE A 82 5.59 11.08 -6.74
N ASP A 83 5.85 11.02 -8.03
CA ASP A 83 5.21 11.83 -9.06
C ASP A 83 4.13 11.00 -9.78
N GLU A 84 3.34 11.64 -10.65
CA GLU A 84 2.28 10.95 -11.41
C GLU A 84 2.84 9.79 -12.25
N LYS A 85 4.08 9.91 -12.74
CA LYS A 85 4.75 8.88 -13.54
C LYS A 85 5.05 7.63 -12.71
N ALA A 86 5.56 7.79 -11.50
CA ALA A 86 5.79 6.68 -10.57
C ALA A 86 4.47 5.97 -10.19
N LEU A 87 3.36 6.72 -10.06
CA LEU A 87 2.03 6.13 -9.81
C LEU A 87 1.53 5.30 -10.99
N GLU A 88 1.73 5.76 -12.22
CA GLU A 88 1.41 4.99 -13.43
C GLU A 88 2.26 3.72 -13.57
N GLU A 89 3.55 3.80 -13.23
CA GLU A 89 4.42 2.62 -13.20
C GLU A 89 3.96 1.60 -12.16
N ILE A 90 3.61 2.04 -10.94
CA ILE A 90 3.07 1.15 -9.91
C ILE A 90 1.81 0.45 -10.39
N ARG A 91 0.89 1.16 -11.05
CA ARG A 91 -0.34 0.57 -11.60
C ARG A 91 -0.08 -0.42 -12.74
N SER A 92 0.96 -0.20 -13.54
CA SER A 92 1.30 -1.04 -14.69
C SER A 92 2.00 -2.35 -14.32
N ILE A 93 2.46 -2.51 -13.07
CA ILE A 93 3.16 -3.71 -12.56
C ILE A 93 2.17 -4.84 -12.19
N ILE A 94 0.88 -4.52 -12.10
CA ILE A 94 -0.15 -5.31 -11.43
C ILE A 94 -1.10 -5.94 -12.45
#